data_AF-A0A935LEJ9-F1
#
_entry.id   AF-A0A935LEJ9-F1
#
_cell.length_a   1.000
_cell.length_b   1.000
_cell.length_c   1.000
_cell.angle_alpha   90.00
_cell.angle_beta   90.00
_cell.angle_gamma   90.00
#
_symmetry.space_group_name_H-M   'P 1'
#
loop_
_entity.id
_entity.type
_entity.pdbx_description
1 polymer ?
#
loop_
_entity_poly.entity_id
_entity_poly.type
_entity_poly.pdbx_seq_one_letter_code
_entity_poly.pdbx_strand_id
1 'polypeptide(L)'
;MQAVIPGLGMGCARALCGVLLWGAVSHAAVAQVAGEVEFTRGVGFAQTAGQNARVMGKGLPLKEGDRLTTTEGGTAIIRLQDGTRMTVRPNSEMLIEQYRFKDAAAPDNSMVMQLLKGGFRAITGLISKGSADAARVVTKTATIGIRGTDFDARVCTTECKSESGKVQEPARANAVQASAKLVSAQGEIAALDANGARRKVVTGGSLYPGDTLETGVGAWAVLAFRDDSRTTLGGNTRFRVDSFVFDEQSPKEGRFLVSLLRGSMRALTGLIGKANNRNVSFTTATATIGIRGTGLDMDCSAEGSCSFYTWLGSIEVTPVGQTALQVLQAGQGLFVGRDGIRPLDAPSLERLPRPDSVPVDTKQLFSAAPVEEGKEGLFVFVRDGHIEVTTSRETLHLGRGETGFAGNDGSAARPVTMPLFLQFDRIPMPDSKSPMLSTVLDEGGIRPVNQCR
;
A
#
# COMPACT_ATOMS: atom_id res chain seq x y z
N MET A 1 -90.19 -35.85 9.47
CA MET A 1 -91.41 -35.80 10.30
C MET A 1 -91.08 -34.99 11.55
N GLN A 2 -91.84 -33.91 11.75
CA GLN A 2 -92.04 -33.12 13.00
C GLN A 2 -90.78 -32.52 13.66
N ALA A 3 -90.45 -31.22 13.48
CA ALA A 3 -91.13 -29.99 13.93
C ALA A 3 -91.01 -29.75 15.45
N VAL A 4 -90.43 -28.59 15.83
CA VAL A 4 -91.05 -27.49 16.62
C VAL A 4 -89.95 -26.64 17.30
N ILE A 5 -89.97 -25.34 16.98
CA ILE A 5 -89.34 -24.17 17.63
C ILE A 5 -90.45 -23.56 18.53
N PRO A 6 -90.22 -23.05 19.78
CA PRO A 6 -89.60 -21.74 20.11
C PRO A 6 -88.81 -21.75 21.44
N GLY A 7 -88.05 -20.77 21.92
CA GLY A 7 -87.95 -19.31 21.76
C GLY A 7 -87.65 -18.72 23.17
N LEU A 8 -87.03 -17.52 23.23
CA LEU A 8 -86.60 -16.74 24.42
C LEU A 8 -85.31 -17.23 25.11
N GLY A 9 -84.34 -16.40 25.46
CA GLY A 9 -84.18 -14.96 25.34
C GLY A 9 -82.87 -14.47 26.00
N MET A 10 -82.38 -13.33 25.51
CA MET A 10 -81.56 -12.31 26.18
C MET A 10 -80.21 -12.69 26.84
N GLY A 11 -79.14 -12.17 26.24
CA GLY A 11 -77.81 -12.06 26.84
C GLY A 11 -76.86 -11.25 25.96
N CYS A 12 -77.17 -9.96 25.78
CA CYS A 12 -76.42 -9.01 24.95
C CYS A 12 -75.07 -8.66 25.61
N ALA A 13 -73.96 -9.22 25.12
CA ALA A 13 -72.61 -8.77 25.45
C ALA A 13 -71.97 -8.15 24.21
N ARG A 14 -72.01 -6.81 24.13
CA ARG A 14 -71.30 -6.01 23.13
C ARG A 14 -69.79 -6.13 23.35
N ALA A 15 -69.11 -6.90 22.52
CA ALA A 15 -67.66 -6.85 22.39
C ALA A 15 -67.28 -5.65 21.50
N LEU A 16 -66.71 -4.60 22.11
CA LEU A 16 -66.02 -3.53 21.37
C LEU A 16 -64.73 -4.10 20.78
N CYS A 17 -64.70 -4.26 19.46
CA CYS A 17 -63.50 -4.60 18.71
C CYS A 17 -62.69 -3.31 18.50
N GLY A 18 -61.76 -3.01 19.40
CA GLY A 18 -60.81 -1.90 19.26
C GLY A 18 -59.73 -2.24 18.23
N VAL A 19 -59.79 -1.61 17.05
CA VAL A 19 -58.74 -1.67 16.04
C VAL A 19 -57.53 -0.89 16.54
N LEU A 20 -56.52 -1.59 17.05
CA LEU A 20 -55.20 -1.03 17.38
C LEU A 20 -54.43 -0.80 16.06
N LEU A 21 -54.44 0.44 15.58
CA LEU A 21 -53.50 0.92 14.56
C LEU A 21 -52.08 0.91 15.15
N TRP A 22 -51.29 -0.11 14.83
CA TRP A 22 -49.83 -0.07 14.97
C TRP A 22 -49.27 0.91 13.95
N GLY A 23 -49.04 2.15 14.38
CA GLY A 23 -48.24 3.12 13.64
C GLY A 23 -46.80 2.60 13.50
N ALA A 24 -46.40 2.26 12.28
CA ALA A 24 -45.02 1.95 11.96
C ALA A 24 -44.18 3.22 12.15
N VAL A 25 -43.49 3.33 13.29
CA VAL A 25 -42.48 4.36 13.52
C VAL A 25 -41.29 4.06 12.61
N SER A 26 -41.31 4.67 11.42
CA SER A 26 -40.17 4.68 10.52
C SER A 26 -39.03 5.44 11.19
N HIS A 27 -38.07 4.71 11.76
CA HIS A 27 -36.84 5.31 12.24
C HIS A 27 -36.07 5.80 11.01
N ALA A 28 -36.07 7.13 10.80
CA ALA A 28 -35.16 7.74 9.84
C ALA A 28 -33.73 7.42 10.33
N ALA A 29 -33.04 6.56 9.59
CA ALA A 29 -31.63 6.26 9.86
C ALA A 29 -30.85 7.58 9.74
N VAL A 30 -30.27 8.05 10.85
CA VAL A 30 -29.44 9.25 10.85
C VAL A 30 -28.15 8.90 10.14
N ALA A 31 -27.90 9.49 8.97
CA ALA A 31 -26.65 9.29 8.23
C ALA A 31 -25.46 9.66 9.12
N GLN A 32 -24.51 8.73 9.27
CA GLN A 32 -23.34 8.89 10.12
C GLN A 32 -22.50 10.08 9.62
N VAL A 33 -22.12 10.97 10.54
CA VAL A 33 -21.15 12.04 10.22
C VAL A 33 -19.82 11.36 9.93
N ALA A 34 -19.27 11.61 8.74
CA ALA A 34 -17.99 11.07 8.30
C ALA A 34 -16.84 12.02 8.65
N GLY A 35 -17.09 13.32 8.68
CA GLY A 35 -16.08 14.34 8.89
C GLY A 35 -16.61 15.76 8.79
N GLU A 36 -15.71 16.69 8.52
CA GLU A 36 -16.02 18.11 8.34
C GLU A 36 -15.11 18.79 7.31
N VAL A 37 -15.54 19.94 6.81
CA VAL A 37 -14.71 20.82 5.96
C VAL A 37 -13.80 21.66 6.85
N GLU A 38 -12.47 21.47 6.78
CA GLU A 38 -11.49 22.30 7.52
C GLU A 38 -11.22 23.64 6.81
N PHE A 39 -11.22 23.63 5.48
CA PHE A 39 -10.92 24.80 4.66
C PHE A 39 -11.60 24.71 3.29
N THR A 40 -11.95 25.86 2.71
CA THR A 40 -12.53 25.97 1.37
C THR A 40 -11.99 27.22 0.69
N ARG A 41 -11.79 27.16 -0.62
CA ARG A 41 -11.55 28.31 -1.50
C ARG A 41 -12.39 28.13 -2.75
N GLY A 42 -13.01 29.21 -3.23
CA GLY A 42 -13.96 29.12 -4.35
C GLY A 42 -15.27 28.46 -3.93
N VAL A 43 -16.00 27.92 -4.90
CA VAL A 43 -17.33 27.34 -4.68
C VAL A 43 -17.24 25.81 -4.65
N GLY A 44 -17.90 25.22 -3.67
CA GLY A 44 -18.09 23.78 -3.60
C GLY A 44 -19.33 23.42 -2.80
N PHE A 45 -19.89 22.25 -3.07
CA PHE A 45 -21.14 21.77 -2.49
C PHE A 45 -20.98 20.36 -1.94
N ALA A 46 -21.65 20.08 -0.82
CA ALA A 46 -21.93 18.73 -0.32
C ALA A 46 -23.43 18.47 -0.46
N GLN A 47 -23.81 17.36 -1.10
CA GLN A 47 -25.21 17.02 -1.35
C GLN A 47 -25.49 15.56 -0.99
N THR A 48 -26.41 15.35 -0.07
CA THR A 48 -26.99 14.03 0.20
C THR A 48 -28.09 13.76 -0.82
N ALA A 49 -28.23 12.51 -1.27
CA ALA A 49 -29.28 12.13 -2.22
C ALA A 49 -30.69 12.55 -1.73
N GLY A 50 -31.46 13.21 -2.59
CA GLY A 50 -32.80 13.72 -2.27
C GLY A 50 -32.84 14.97 -1.38
N GLN A 51 -31.68 15.53 -1.01
CA GLN A 51 -31.60 16.78 -0.24
C GLN A 51 -31.02 17.92 -1.06
N ASN A 52 -31.26 19.15 -0.59
CA ASN A 52 -30.68 20.35 -1.18
C ASN A 52 -29.15 20.37 -0.99
N ALA A 53 -28.43 20.91 -1.97
CA ALA A 53 -26.99 21.11 -1.89
C ALA A 53 -26.64 22.10 -0.76
N ARG A 54 -25.57 21.79 -0.02
CA ARG A 54 -25.04 22.60 1.08
C ARG A 54 -23.68 23.15 0.67
N VAL A 55 -23.48 24.47 0.76
CA VAL A 55 -22.19 25.10 0.44
C VAL A 55 -21.12 24.59 1.41
N MET A 56 -19.99 24.11 0.87
CA MET A 56 -18.82 23.66 1.64
C MET A 56 -18.09 24.84 2.27
N GLY A 57 -18.62 25.34 3.40
CA GLY A 57 -17.94 26.28 4.29
C GLY A 57 -17.19 25.56 5.41
N LYS A 58 -16.22 26.24 6.03
CA LYS A 58 -15.48 25.72 7.19
C LYS A 58 -16.45 25.26 8.29
N GLY A 59 -16.22 24.07 8.83
CA GLY A 59 -17.03 23.44 9.87
C GLY A 59 -18.31 22.74 9.37
N LEU A 60 -18.56 22.72 8.05
CA LEU A 60 -19.71 21.97 7.52
C LEU A 60 -19.51 20.47 7.80
N PRO A 61 -20.46 19.80 8.50
CA PRO A 61 -20.41 18.36 8.70
C PRO A 61 -20.70 17.62 7.39
N LEU A 62 -19.82 16.68 7.06
CA LEU A 62 -19.93 15.74 5.95
C LEU A 62 -20.47 14.42 6.47
N LYS A 63 -21.35 13.79 5.70
CA LYS A 63 -22.08 12.57 6.07
C LYS A 63 -21.80 11.47 5.06
N GLU A 64 -21.96 10.22 5.50
CA GLU A 64 -22.13 9.10 4.58
C GLU A 64 -23.28 9.40 3.60
N GLY A 65 -23.06 9.10 2.32
CA GLY A 65 -23.95 9.42 1.20
C GLY A 65 -23.76 10.81 0.58
N ASP A 66 -22.86 11.64 1.10
CA ASP A 66 -22.62 12.97 0.53
C ASP A 66 -21.79 12.92 -0.76
N ARG A 67 -22.33 13.53 -1.81
CA ARG A 67 -21.58 13.92 -3.01
C ARG A 67 -20.96 15.30 -2.80
N LEU A 68 -19.63 15.35 -2.88
CA LEU A 68 -18.83 16.56 -2.82
C LEU A 68 -18.48 17.01 -4.25
N THR A 69 -18.83 18.24 -4.59
CA THR A 69 -18.56 18.84 -5.91
C THR A 69 -17.79 20.14 -5.73
N THR A 70 -16.67 20.29 -6.42
CA THR A 70 -15.88 21.53 -6.47
C THR A 70 -15.94 22.11 -7.89
N THR A 71 -16.18 23.42 -8.00
CA THR A 71 -16.23 24.10 -9.30
C THR A 71 -14.83 24.42 -9.83
N GLU A 72 -14.76 25.11 -10.97
CA GLU A 72 -13.53 25.74 -11.44
C GLU A 72 -12.98 26.68 -10.34
N GLY A 73 -11.68 26.58 -10.07
CA GLY A 73 -11.00 27.30 -8.97
C GLY A 73 -11.42 26.87 -7.55
N GLY A 74 -12.41 25.98 -7.42
CA GLY A 74 -12.92 25.48 -6.14
C GLY A 74 -12.03 24.40 -5.54
N THR A 75 -11.65 24.53 -4.27
CA THR A 75 -10.90 23.49 -3.55
C THR A 75 -11.39 23.41 -2.12
N ALA A 76 -11.38 22.22 -1.55
CA ALA A 76 -11.76 22.01 -0.15
C ALA A 76 -10.78 21.07 0.53
N ILE A 77 -10.37 21.41 1.76
CA ILE A 77 -9.69 20.47 2.66
C ILE A 77 -10.74 19.91 3.60
N ILE A 78 -10.90 18.60 3.60
CA ILE A 78 -11.82 17.87 4.47
C ILE A 78 -11.02 17.03 5.46
N ARG A 79 -11.56 16.89 6.66
CA ARG A 79 -11.04 16.00 7.69
C ARG A 79 -12.10 15.01 8.11
N LEU A 80 -11.76 13.73 8.04
CA LEU A 80 -12.61 12.65 8.50
C LEU A 80 -12.33 12.34 9.97
N GLN A 81 -13.28 11.64 10.61
CA GLN A 81 -13.21 11.31 12.03
C GLN A 81 -12.03 10.39 12.40
N ASP A 82 -11.53 9.60 11.44
CA ASP A 82 -10.37 8.73 11.63
C ASP A 82 -9.02 9.46 11.54
N GLY A 83 -9.07 10.77 11.31
CA GLY A 83 -7.90 11.62 11.11
C GLY A 83 -7.44 11.74 9.66
N THR A 84 -8.08 11.06 8.70
CA THR A 84 -7.79 11.26 7.27
C THR A 84 -8.03 12.72 6.90
N ARG A 85 -7.07 13.33 6.21
CA ARG A 85 -7.21 14.66 5.61
C ARG A 85 -7.13 14.55 4.11
N MET A 86 -8.02 15.21 3.39
CA MET A 86 -8.02 15.21 1.93
C MET A 86 -8.20 16.62 1.37
N THR A 87 -7.38 16.99 0.38
CA THR A 87 -7.61 18.18 -0.45
C THR A 87 -8.33 17.76 -1.73
N VAL A 88 -9.61 18.10 -1.86
CA VAL A 88 -10.41 17.88 -3.07
C VAL A 88 -10.07 18.99 -4.09
N ARG A 89 -9.60 18.59 -5.26
CA ARG A 89 -9.07 19.49 -6.31
C ARG A 89 -10.21 20.22 -7.03
N PRO A 90 -9.95 21.30 -7.78
CA PRO A 90 -10.92 21.91 -8.68
C PRO A 90 -11.50 20.93 -9.69
N ASN A 91 -12.75 21.20 -10.09
CA ASN A 91 -13.50 20.41 -11.06
C ASN A 91 -13.64 18.93 -10.67
N SER A 92 -13.83 18.65 -9.38
CA SER A 92 -13.91 17.28 -8.86
C SER A 92 -15.31 16.93 -8.38
N GLU A 93 -15.63 15.64 -8.50
CA GLU A 93 -16.84 15.04 -7.95
C GLU A 93 -16.46 13.76 -7.20
N MET A 94 -16.74 13.72 -5.91
CA MET A 94 -16.41 12.61 -5.03
C MET A 94 -17.61 12.24 -4.15
N LEU A 95 -17.91 10.96 -4.01
CA LEU A 95 -18.97 10.45 -3.14
C LEU A 95 -18.37 9.77 -1.90
N ILE A 96 -18.85 10.14 -0.72
CA ILE A 96 -18.63 9.39 0.51
C ILE A 96 -19.65 8.25 0.53
N GLU A 97 -19.32 7.12 -0.09
CA GLU A 97 -20.28 6.02 -0.25
C GLU A 97 -20.54 5.29 1.08
N GLN A 98 -19.47 4.98 1.80
CA GLN A 98 -19.55 4.31 3.09
C GLN A 98 -18.50 4.88 4.03
N TYR A 99 -18.89 5.19 5.26
CA TYR A 99 -17.96 5.61 6.30
C TYR A 99 -18.39 5.09 7.66
N ARG A 100 -17.63 4.12 8.18
CA ARG A 100 -17.81 3.54 9.51
C ARG A 100 -16.49 3.63 10.25
N PHE A 101 -16.51 4.40 11.32
CA PHE A 101 -15.40 4.51 12.25
C PHE A 101 -15.95 4.59 13.67
N LYS A 102 -15.48 3.68 14.53
CA LYS A 102 -15.80 3.70 15.97
C LYS A 102 -14.58 4.08 16.79
N ASP A 103 -13.53 3.27 16.66
CA ASP A 103 -12.22 3.47 17.25
C ASP A 103 -11.16 2.77 16.38
N ALA A 104 -9.87 2.95 16.70
CA ALA A 104 -8.77 2.39 15.90
C ALA A 104 -8.68 0.85 15.91
N ALA A 105 -9.24 0.18 16.92
CA ALA A 105 -9.16 -1.26 17.11
C ALA A 105 -10.36 -2.01 16.55
N ALA A 106 -11.44 -1.30 16.22
CA ALA A 106 -12.67 -1.88 15.69
C ALA A 106 -12.41 -2.62 14.35
N PRO A 107 -12.74 -3.91 14.25
CA PRO A 107 -12.47 -4.72 13.06
C PRO A 107 -13.42 -4.40 11.89
N ASP A 108 -14.56 -3.74 12.17
CA ASP A 108 -15.61 -3.39 11.21
C ASP A 108 -15.49 -1.96 10.67
N ASN A 109 -14.35 -1.29 10.90
CA ASN A 109 -14.06 0.00 10.30
C ASN A 109 -13.99 -0.10 8.76
N SER A 110 -14.65 0.81 8.08
CA SER A 110 -14.71 0.82 6.61
C SER A 110 -14.87 2.24 6.06
N MET A 111 -14.13 2.56 5.02
CA MET A 111 -14.21 3.79 4.24
C MET A 111 -14.20 3.42 2.77
N VAL A 112 -15.32 3.68 2.09
CA VAL A 112 -15.45 3.56 0.64
C VAL A 112 -15.81 4.93 0.08
N MET A 113 -14.94 5.44 -0.79
CA MET A 113 -15.14 6.68 -1.51
C MET A 113 -15.26 6.37 -3.00
N GLN A 114 -16.08 7.11 -3.74
CA GLN A 114 -16.03 7.06 -5.21
C GLN A 114 -15.50 8.38 -5.74
N LEU A 115 -14.44 8.34 -6.56
CA LEU A 115 -13.96 9.48 -7.31
C LEU A 115 -14.49 9.37 -8.74
N LEU A 116 -15.47 10.22 -9.05
CA LEU A 116 -16.18 10.21 -10.33
C LEU A 116 -15.46 11.07 -11.38
N LYS A 117 -14.90 12.20 -10.95
CA LYS A 117 -14.16 13.14 -11.80
C LYS A 117 -13.13 13.93 -10.98
N GLY A 118 -12.06 14.37 -11.62
CA GLY A 118 -11.11 15.31 -11.04
C GLY A 118 -10.10 14.58 -10.16
N GLY A 119 -9.91 15.00 -8.93
CA GLY A 119 -9.03 14.27 -8.01
C GLY A 119 -8.88 14.87 -6.63
N PHE A 120 -8.00 14.26 -5.87
CA PHE A 120 -7.69 14.68 -4.51
C PHE A 120 -6.25 14.34 -4.14
N ARG A 121 -5.78 14.97 -3.06
CA ARG A 121 -4.64 14.52 -2.27
C ARG A 121 -5.13 14.02 -0.93
N ALA A 122 -4.53 12.97 -0.37
CA ALA A 122 -4.96 12.40 0.89
C ALA A 122 -3.78 11.98 1.76
N ILE A 123 -3.85 12.33 3.05
CA ILE A 123 -3.04 11.75 4.12
C ILE A 123 -3.98 10.91 4.96
N THR A 124 -3.82 9.60 4.92
CA THR A 124 -4.81 8.68 5.48
C THR A 124 -4.69 8.48 6.98
N GLY A 125 -5.83 8.33 7.63
CA GLY A 125 -5.98 8.14 9.06
C GLY A 125 -5.96 6.69 9.51
N LEU A 126 -6.59 6.44 10.65
CA LEU A 126 -6.52 5.18 11.38
C LEU A 126 -7.21 4.01 10.68
N ILE A 127 -8.26 4.25 9.88
CA ILE A 127 -8.98 3.16 9.17
C ILE A 127 -8.01 2.39 8.27
N SER A 128 -7.19 3.11 7.51
CA SER A 128 -6.22 2.52 6.57
C SER A 128 -5.11 1.70 7.23
N LYS A 129 -4.96 1.81 8.55
CA LYS A 129 -3.94 1.07 9.33
C LYS A 129 -4.48 -0.22 9.95
N GLY A 130 -5.81 -0.32 10.10
CA GLY A 130 -6.45 -1.43 10.80
C GLY A 130 -6.54 -2.72 9.99
N SER A 131 -7.02 -2.64 8.74
CA SER A 131 -7.13 -3.80 7.86
C SER A 131 -6.83 -3.47 6.40
N ALA A 132 -6.48 -4.50 5.63
CA ALA A 132 -6.03 -4.37 4.25
C ALA A 132 -7.11 -3.85 3.29
N ASP A 133 -8.39 -3.97 3.64
CA ASP A 133 -9.54 -3.60 2.81
C ASP A 133 -10.41 -2.50 3.43
N ALA A 134 -10.01 -1.98 4.59
CA ALA A 134 -10.80 -1.01 5.34
C ALA A 134 -10.94 0.35 4.62
N ALA A 135 -9.99 0.73 3.75
CA ALA A 135 -10.02 2.02 3.05
C ALA A 135 -9.85 1.82 1.54
N ARG A 136 -10.87 2.20 0.77
CA ARG A 136 -10.91 2.04 -0.69
C ARG A 136 -11.43 3.30 -1.38
N VAL A 137 -10.85 3.62 -2.53
CA VAL A 137 -11.36 4.64 -3.45
C VAL A 137 -11.68 3.97 -4.78
N VAL A 138 -12.96 3.97 -5.15
CA VAL A 138 -13.46 3.40 -6.40
C VAL A 138 -13.48 4.49 -7.47
N THR A 139 -13.06 4.16 -8.67
CA THR A 139 -13.16 5.01 -9.86
C THR A 139 -13.78 4.20 -10.99
N LYS A 140 -14.01 4.85 -12.13
CA LYS A 140 -14.47 4.16 -13.34
C LYS A 140 -13.49 3.08 -13.83
N THR A 141 -12.18 3.27 -13.64
CA THR A 141 -11.15 2.39 -14.23
C THR A 141 -10.55 1.40 -13.24
N ALA A 142 -10.51 1.74 -11.96
CA ALA A 142 -9.87 0.94 -10.93
C ALA A 142 -10.40 1.19 -9.52
N THR A 143 -10.12 0.25 -8.63
CA THR A 143 -10.22 0.46 -7.18
C THR A 143 -8.84 0.63 -6.57
N ILE A 144 -8.67 1.70 -5.81
CA ILE A 144 -7.47 1.99 -5.02
C ILE A 144 -7.69 1.40 -3.62
N GLY A 145 -6.95 0.37 -3.25
CA GLY A 145 -6.80 -0.12 -1.89
C GLY A 145 -5.72 0.67 -1.14
N ILE A 146 -6.07 1.24 0.00
CA ILE A 146 -5.25 2.22 0.72
C ILE A 146 -4.70 1.58 2.00
N ARG A 147 -3.37 1.64 2.21
CA ARG A 147 -2.73 1.12 3.42
C ARG A 147 -1.70 2.09 3.99
N GLY A 148 -2.20 3.04 4.79
CA GLY A 148 -1.39 4.03 5.50
C GLY A 148 -0.52 4.86 4.56
N THR A 149 -1.14 5.71 3.75
CA THR A 149 -0.50 6.41 2.64
C THR A 149 -0.72 7.91 2.63
N ASP A 150 0.30 8.62 2.16
CA ASP A 150 0.17 9.96 1.58
C ASP A 150 0.18 9.80 0.06
N PHE A 151 -0.91 10.17 -0.61
CA PHE A 151 -1.05 9.94 -2.04
C PHE A 151 -1.96 10.94 -2.75
N ASP A 152 -1.78 11.00 -4.06
CA ASP A 152 -2.60 11.75 -4.98
C ASP A 152 -3.35 10.79 -5.91
N ALA A 153 -4.61 11.07 -6.19
CA ALA A 153 -5.39 10.38 -7.21
C ALA A 153 -6.03 11.38 -8.17
N ARG A 154 -5.91 11.12 -9.47
CA ARG A 154 -6.45 11.95 -10.55
C ARG A 154 -7.13 11.11 -11.61
N VAL A 155 -8.44 11.28 -11.77
CA VAL A 155 -9.19 10.79 -12.93
C VAL A 155 -9.04 11.84 -14.03
N CYS A 156 -8.22 11.51 -15.02
CA CYS A 156 -7.92 12.37 -16.15
C CYS A 156 -8.85 12.11 -17.32
N THR A 157 -9.39 13.19 -17.89
CA THR A 157 -9.85 13.24 -19.27
C THR A 157 -8.91 14.12 -20.09
N THR A 158 -9.41 15.02 -20.94
CA THR A 158 -8.58 15.89 -21.78
C THR A 158 -7.82 16.98 -21.01
N GLU A 159 -8.26 17.31 -19.79
CA GLU A 159 -7.71 18.42 -18.98
C GLU A 159 -6.28 18.17 -18.51
N CYS A 160 -5.92 16.93 -18.14
CA CYS A 160 -4.58 16.63 -17.64
C CYS A 160 -3.50 16.91 -18.71
N LYS A 161 -3.81 16.61 -19.97
CA LYS A 161 -2.91 16.91 -21.10
C LYS A 161 -2.72 18.42 -21.28
N SER A 162 -3.78 19.21 -21.09
CA SER A 162 -3.70 20.68 -21.14
C SER A 162 -2.90 21.25 -19.95
N GLU A 163 -3.06 20.69 -18.75
CA GLU A 163 -2.30 21.08 -17.56
C GLU A 163 -0.80 20.82 -17.75
N SER A 164 -0.42 19.64 -18.22
CA SER A 164 0.97 19.30 -18.50
C SER A 164 1.57 20.16 -19.60
N GLY A 165 0.82 20.51 -20.64
CA GLY A 165 1.28 21.39 -21.72
C GLY A 165 1.65 22.82 -21.27
N LYS A 166 1.25 23.23 -20.06
CA LYS A 166 1.63 24.53 -19.46
C LYS A 166 2.96 24.48 -18.71
N VAL A 167 3.53 23.29 -18.52
CA VAL A 167 4.79 23.08 -17.81
C VAL A 167 5.93 22.98 -18.82
N GLN A 168 6.96 23.82 -18.63
CA GLN A 168 8.15 23.84 -19.50
C GLN A 168 9.31 22.98 -18.96
N GLU A 169 9.14 22.41 -17.77
CA GLU A 169 10.14 21.56 -17.12
C GLU A 169 10.11 20.12 -17.64
N PRO A 170 11.25 19.41 -17.68
CA PRO A 170 11.28 18.02 -18.08
C PRO A 170 10.58 17.10 -17.06
N ALA A 171 9.89 16.08 -17.56
CA ALA A 171 9.30 15.04 -16.74
C ALA A 171 10.41 14.19 -16.11
N ARG A 172 10.31 13.93 -14.80
CA ARG A 172 11.26 13.06 -14.10
C ARG A 172 10.96 11.59 -14.35
N ALA A 173 11.99 10.75 -14.31
CA ALA A 173 11.83 9.31 -14.34
C ALA A 173 11.02 8.83 -13.13
N ASN A 174 10.05 7.95 -13.36
CA ASN A 174 9.27 7.28 -12.32
C ASN A 174 10.03 6.02 -11.86
N ALA A 175 11.15 6.24 -11.19
CA ALA A 175 12.05 5.15 -10.80
C ALA A 175 11.47 4.38 -9.60
N VAL A 176 11.36 3.06 -9.72
CA VAL A 176 10.98 2.18 -8.61
C VAL A 176 12.13 2.12 -7.61
N GLN A 177 12.00 2.82 -6.49
CA GLN A 177 13.03 2.91 -5.45
C GLN A 177 13.10 1.67 -4.55
N ALA A 178 12.07 0.81 -4.58
CA ALA A 178 12.04 -0.40 -3.78
C ALA A 178 13.17 -1.36 -4.19
N SER A 179 13.87 -1.92 -3.21
CA SER A 179 14.82 -3.03 -3.41
C SER A 179 14.07 -4.33 -3.66
N ALA A 180 13.01 -4.55 -2.89
CA ALA A 180 12.20 -5.76 -2.94
C ALA A 180 10.72 -5.45 -2.69
N LYS A 181 9.86 -6.37 -3.10
CA LYS A 181 8.43 -6.39 -2.74
C LYS A 181 8.10 -7.72 -2.07
N LEU A 182 7.19 -7.68 -1.10
CA LEU A 182 6.66 -8.87 -0.44
C LEU A 182 5.66 -9.56 -1.39
N VAL A 183 5.91 -10.80 -1.79
CA VAL A 183 5.06 -11.50 -2.78
C VAL A 183 4.11 -12.52 -2.16
N SER A 184 4.48 -13.04 -0.99
CA SER A 184 3.65 -13.98 -0.23
C SER A 184 4.06 -13.94 1.22
N ALA A 185 3.10 -14.06 2.13
CA ALA A 185 3.37 -14.07 3.55
C ALA A 185 2.26 -14.75 4.34
N GLN A 186 2.63 -15.21 5.53
CA GLN A 186 1.69 -15.61 6.58
C GLN A 186 2.13 -14.97 7.89
N GLY A 187 1.16 -14.49 8.67
CA GLY A 187 1.41 -13.83 9.96
C GLY A 187 1.80 -12.36 9.82
N GLU A 188 2.23 -11.77 10.94
CA GLU A 188 2.56 -10.35 11.01
C GLU A 188 3.98 -10.08 10.48
N ILE A 189 4.05 -9.24 9.45
CA ILE A 189 5.29 -8.77 8.82
C ILE A 189 5.38 -7.25 9.01
N ALA A 190 6.52 -6.77 9.50
CA ALA A 190 6.78 -5.35 9.67
C ALA A 190 8.15 -4.97 9.11
N ALA A 191 8.32 -3.71 8.71
CA ALA A 191 9.62 -3.13 8.35
C ALA A 191 9.92 -1.94 9.27
N LEU A 192 11.18 -1.80 9.65
CA LEU A 192 11.73 -0.61 10.29
C LEU A 192 12.61 0.11 9.29
N ASP A 193 12.36 1.40 9.10
CA ASP A 193 13.23 2.23 8.27
C ASP A 193 14.51 2.64 9.01
N ALA A 194 15.39 3.37 8.32
CA ALA A 194 16.66 3.85 8.87
C ALA A 194 16.49 4.81 10.07
N ASN A 195 15.31 5.43 10.23
CA ASN A 195 14.98 6.30 11.36
C ASN A 195 14.31 5.55 12.51
N GLY A 196 14.12 4.23 12.38
CA GLY A 196 13.43 3.39 13.35
C GLY A 196 11.90 3.44 13.27
N ALA A 197 11.33 4.10 12.24
CA ALA A 197 9.89 4.11 12.05
C ALA A 197 9.41 2.74 11.58
N ARG A 198 8.52 2.12 12.37
CA ARG A 198 7.99 0.78 12.12
C ARG A 198 6.68 0.86 11.35
N ARG A 199 6.57 0.08 10.28
CA ARG A 199 5.37 -0.04 9.43
C ARG A 199 5.01 -1.49 9.15
N LYS A 200 3.71 -1.79 9.02
CA LYS A 200 3.24 -3.10 8.57
C LYS A 200 3.55 -3.28 7.09
N VAL A 201 3.98 -4.47 6.68
CA VAL A 201 4.21 -4.82 5.27
C VAL A 201 3.22 -5.91 4.89
N VAL A 202 2.49 -5.67 3.80
CA VAL A 202 1.54 -6.62 3.23
C VAL A 202 2.02 -7.08 1.85
N THR A 203 1.37 -8.08 1.26
CA THR A 203 1.64 -8.49 -0.12
C THR A 203 1.60 -7.28 -1.07
N GLY A 204 2.62 -7.17 -1.93
CA GLY A 204 2.90 -6.03 -2.78
C GLY A 204 3.71 -4.90 -2.14
N GLY A 205 3.82 -4.89 -0.80
CA GLY A 205 4.50 -3.87 -0.03
C GLY A 205 6.01 -3.84 -0.28
N SER A 206 6.56 -2.62 -0.34
CA SER A 206 7.96 -2.38 -0.70
C SER A 206 8.91 -2.37 0.51
N LEU A 207 10.09 -2.93 0.31
CA LEU A 207 11.29 -2.74 1.13
C LEU A 207 12.29 -1.87 0.37
N TYR A 208 12.99 -1.02 1.08
CA TYR A 208 13.97 -0.05 0.58
C TYR A 208 15.36 -0.35 1.16
N PRO A 209 16.44 0.19 0.56
CA PRO A 209 17.76 0.13 1.16
C PRO A 209 17.75 0.75 2.58
N GLY A 210 18.39 0.08 3.53
CA GLY A 210 18.40 0.44 4.94
C GLY A 210 17.27 -0.16 5.78
N ASP A 211 16.20 -0.69 5.16
CA ASP A 211 15.10 -1.28 5.91
C ASP A 211 15.52 -2.58 6.61
N THR A 212 14.97 -2.80 7.82
CA THR A 212 14.98 -4.08 8.51
C THR A 212 13.57 -4.67 8.55
N LEU A 213 13.36 -5.78 7.85
CA LEU A 213 12.14 -6.57 7.94
C LEU A 213 12.15 -7.47 9.18
N GLU A 214 11.00 -7.52 9.86
CA GLU A 214 10.71 -8.37 11.01
C GLU A 214 9.55 -9.32 10.68
N THR A 215 9.72 -10.60 10.98
CA THR A 215 8.64 -11.59 10.94
C THR A 215 8.24 -11.99 12.37
N GLY A 216 6.93 -12.11 12.62
CA GLY A 216 6.38 -12.57 13.89
C GLY A 216 6.63 -14.04 14.19
N VAL A 217 6.14 -14.50 15.34
CA VAL A 217 6.15 -15.92 15.73
C VAL A 217 5.31 -16.74 14.75
N GLY A 218 5.88 -17.82 14.21
CA GLY A 218 5.20 -18.67 13.23
C GLY A 218 4.92 -18.00 11.87
N ALA A 219 5.35 -16.76 11.68
CA ALA A 219 5.20 -16.04 10.43
C ALA A 219 6.23 -16.49 9.40
N TRP A 220 5.94 -16.28 8.12
CA TRP A 220 6.94 -16.38 7.06
C TRP A 220 6.63 -15.38 5.96
N ALA A 221 7.65 -14.99 5.19
CA ALA A 221 7.56 -13.98 4.15
C ALA A 221 8.46 -14.32 2.97
N VAL A 222 7.97 -14.14 1.76
CA VAL A 222 8.74 -14.31 0.52
C VAL A 222 8.91 -12.94 -0.12
N LEU A 223 10.16 -12.53 -0.28
CA LEU A 223 10.57 -11.28 -0.92
C LEU A 223 11.06 -11.57 -2.33
N ALA A 224 10.64 -10.76 -3.29
CA ALA A 224 11.22 -10.69 -4.62
C ALA A 224 11.97 -9.38 -4.78
N PHE A 225 13.23 -9.45 -5.20
CA PHE A 225 14.08 -8.29 -5.48
C PHE A 225 14.01 -7.91 -6.95
N ARG A 226 14.40 -6.67 -7.27
CA ARG A 226 14.38 -6.19 -8.67
C ARG A 226 15.33 -6.96 -9.59
N ASP A 227 16.35 -7.62 -9.04
CA ASP A 227 17.36 -8.35 -9.82
C ASP A 227 16.99 -9.83 -10.02
N ASP A 228 15.74 -10.22 -9.80
CA ASP A 228 15.25 -11.61 -9.76
C ASP A 228 15.75 -12.44 -8.57
N SER A 229 16.50 -11.87 -7.62
CA SER A 229 16.77 -12.57 -6.35
C SER A 229 15.46 -12.79 -5.58
N ARG A 230 15.37 -13.91 -4.87
CA ARG A 230 14.20 -14.25 -4.04
C ARG A 230 14.65 -14.75 -2.68
N THR A 231 13.95 -14.31 -1.64
CA THR A 231 14.29 -14.67 -0.26
C THR A 231 13.04 -15.07 0.50
N THR A 232 13.03 -16.26 1.07
CA THR A 232 12.02 -16.69 2.05
C THR A 232 12.58 -16.50 3.45
N LEU A 233 11.83 -15.83 4.32
CA LEU A 233 12.16 -15.59 5.71
C LEU A 233 11.20 -16.38 6.58
N GLY A 234 11.72 -17.12 7.56
CA GLY A 234 10.91 -17.84 8.54
C GLY A 234 10.52 -16.98 9.74
N GLY A 235 9.93 -17.58 10.77
CA GLY A 235 9.44 -16.87 11.94
C GLY A 235 10.55 -16.30 12.82
N ASN A 236 10.23 -15.24 13.57
CA ASN A 236 11.16 -14.54 14.47
C ASN A 236 12.41 -13.98 13.78
N THR A 237 12.33 -13.71 12.48
CA THR A 237 13.45 -13.28 11.65
C THR A 237 13.61 -11.76 11.70
N ARG A 238 14.88 -11.31 11.76
CA ARG A 238 15.26 -9.92 11.47
C ARG A 238 16.21 -9.92 10.29
N PHE A 239 15.75 -9.38 9.17
CA PHE A 239 16.45 -9.33 7.91
C PHE A 239 16.64 -7.88 7.49
N ARG A 240 17.86 -7.46 7.15
CA ARG A 240 18.17 -6.10 6.75
C ARG A 240 18.66 -6.03 5.31
N VAL A 241 18.14 -5.08 4.55
CA VAL A 241 18.65 -4.74 3.23
C VAL A 241 19.73 -3.68 3.39
N ASP A 242 21.00 -4.07 3.43
CA ASP A 242 22.11 -3.13 3.68
C ASP A 242 22.32 -2.17 2.51
N SER A 243 22.37 -2.73 1.30
CA SER A 243 22.55 -1.96 0.08
C SER A 243 21.97 -2.75 -1.09
N PHE A 244 21.18 -2.06 -1.90
CA PHE A 244 20.66 -2.62 -3.14
C PHE A 244 20.76 -1.59 -4.24
N VAL A 245 21.54 -1.90 -5.27
CA VAL A 245 21.70 -1.10 -6.48
C VAL A 245 21.54 -2.04 -7.65
N PHE A 246 20.63 -1.72 -8.57
CA PHE A 246 20.38 -2.58 -9.72
C PHE A 246 19.93 -1.76 -10.91
N ASP A 247 20.61 -1.95 -12.03
CA ASP A 247 20.18 -1.51 -13.36
C ASP A 247 20.18 -2.75 -14.26
N GLU A 248 19.07 -3.01 -14.94
CA GLU A 248 18.92 -4.18 -15.81
C GLU A 248 19.84 -4.13 -17.04
N GLN A 249 20.22 -2.94 -17.50
CA GLN A 249 21.16 -2.74 -18.62
C GLN A 249 22.61 -2.92 -18.17
N SER A 250 22.90 -2.69 -16.88
CA SER A 250 24.24 -2.77 -16.30
C SER A 250 24.29 -3.63 -15.02
N PRO A 251 23.85 -4.91 -15.06
CA PRO A 251 23.73 -5.74 -13.85
C PRO A 251 25.07 -6.01 -13.16
N LYS A 252 26.19 -5.96 -13.89
CA LYS A 252 27.56 -6.12 -13.37
C LYS A 252 28.00 -4.98 -12.42
N GLU A 253 27.36 -3.82 -12.50
CA GLU A 253 27.62 -2.65 -11.63
C GLU A 253 26.68 -2.63 -10.42
N GLY A 254 25.69 -3.53 -10.40
CA GLY A 254 24.76 -3.67 -9.30
C GLY A 254 25.44 -4.14 -8.02
N ARG A 255 24.70 -4.05 -6.91
CA ARG A 255 25.16 -4.43 -5.56
C ARG A 255 23.97 -5.00 -4.80
N PHE A 256 24.16 -6.15 -4.16
CA PHE A 256 23.16 -6.80 -3.33
C PHE A 256 23.78 -7.25 -2.02
N LEU A 257 23.72 -6.39 -1.00
CA LEU A 257 24.24 -6.65 0.33
C LEU A 257 23.07 -6.74 1.31
N VAL A 258 23.00 -7.84 2.05
CA VAL A 258 21.95 -8.08 3.02
C VAL A 258 22.49 -8.74 4.29
N SER A 259 21.80 -8.52 5.40
CA SER A 259 22.16 -9.11 6.68
C SER A 259 21.00 -9.93 7.25
N LEU A 260 21.27 -11.16 7.67
CA LEU A 260 20.40 -11.93 8.55
C LEU A 260 20.88 -11.73 10.00
N LEU A 261 20.16 -10.92 10.76
CA LEU A 261 20.53 -10.61 12.14
C LEU A 261 20.17 -11.74 13.10
N ARG A 262 19.05 -12.41 12.85
CA ARG A 262 18.57 -13.62 13.54
C ARG A 262 17.41 -14.25 12.77
N GLY A 263 17.08 -15.50 13.11
CA GLY A 263 16.00 -16.27 12.50
C GLY A 263 16.48 -17.02 11.28
N SER A 264 15.56 -17.32 10.37
CA SER A 264 15.81 -18.22 9.25
C SER A 264 15.54 -17.58 7.90
N MET A 265 16.35 -17.95 6.92
CA MET A 265 16.29 -17.46 5.55
C MET A 265 16.62 -18.57 4.55
N ARG A 266 15.88 -18.63 3.47
CA ARG A 266 16.26 -19.31 2.23
C ARG A 266 16.43 -18.26 1.15
N ALA A 267 17.54 -18.22 0.43
CA ALA A 267 17.81 -17.22 -0.59
C ALA A 267 18.18 -17.89 -1.92
N LEU A 268 17.74 -17.27 -3.01
CA LEU A 268 18.13 -17.59 -4.38
C LEU A 268 18.64 -16.31 -5.02
N THR A 269 19.88 -16.33 -5.50
CA THR A 269 20.53 -15.15 -6.09
C THR A 269 20.11 -14.94 -7.55
N GLY A 270 19.93 -13.68 -7.94
CA GLY A 270 19.52 -13.27 -9.27
C GLY A 270 20.64 -12.75 -10.17
N LEU A 271 20.27 -11.79 -11.02
CA LEU A 271 21.05 -11.23 -12.12
C LEU A 271 22.36 -10.56 -11.66
N ILE A 272 22.37 -9.88 -10.51
CA ILE A 272 23.60 -9.27 -9.97
C ILE A 272 24.63 -10.37 -9.67
N GLY A 273 24.21 -11.42 -8.95
CA GLY A 273 25.07 -12.54 -8.59
C GLY A 273 25.56 -13.33 -9.81
N LYS A 274 24.71 -13.45 -10.83
CA LYS A 274 25.07 -14.08 -12.10
C LYS A 274 26.09 -13.25 -12.90
N ALA A 275 25.96 -11.92 -12.90
CA ALA A 275 26.83 -11.02 -13.64
C ALA A 275 28.19 -10.80 -12.94
N ASN A 276 28.18 -10.60 -11.62
CA ASN A 276 29.36 -10.45 -10.79
C ASN A 276 29.08 -10.86 -9.35
N ASN A 277 29.51 -12.07 -8.99
CA ASN A 277 29.23 -12.64 -7.68
C ASN A 277 29.86 -11.89 -6.51
N ARG A 278 30.94 -11.12 -6.73
CA ARG A 278 31.58 -10.29 -5.70
C ARG A 278 30.70 -9.13 -5.23
N ASN A 279 29.66 -8.81 -5.98
CA ASN A 279 28.71 -7.76 -5.64
C ASN A 279 27.54 -8.27 -4.77
N VAL A 280 27.51 -9.56 -4.45
CA VAL A 280 26.50 -10.17 -3.60
C VAL A 280 27.15 -10.71 -2.33
N SER A 281 26.63 -10.30 -1.18
CA SER A 281 27.10 -10.79 0.12
C SER A 281 25.94 -10.89 1.09
N PHE A 282 25.91 -12.00 1.83
CA PHE A 282 25.01 -12.20 2.96
C PHE A 282 25.83 -12.14 4.26
N THR A 283 25.43 -11.32 5.20
CA THR A 283 26.14 -11.14 6.48
C THR A 283 25.29 -11.68 7.62
N THR A 284 25.94 -12.31 8.60
CA THR A 284 25.33 -12.74 9.86
C THR A 284 26.17 -12.29 11.04
N ALA A 285 25.70 -12.57 12.25
CA ALA A 285 26.50 -12.38 13.46
C ALA A 285 27.75 -13.28 13.51
N THR A 286 27.77 -14.41 12.79
CA THR A 286 28.84 -15.43 12.91
C THR A 286 29.72 -15.57 11.67
N ALA A 287 29.26 -15.12 10.50
CA ALA A 287 29.99 -15.26 9.25
C ALA A 287 29.52 -14.28 8.17
N THR A 288 30.40 -14.05 7.19
CA THR A 288 30.10 -13.44 5.90
C THR A 288 30.04 -14.52 4.83
N ILE A 289 29.04 -14.48 3.96
CA ILE A 289 28.77 -15.49 2.95
C ILE A 289 28.86 -14.86 1.56
N GLY A 290 29.85 -15.29 0.79
CA GLY A 290 29.95 -15.04 -0.65
C GLY A 290 29.23 -16.12 -1.45
N ILE A 291 28.75 -15.78 -2.65
CA ILE A 291 27.98 -16.69 -3.50
C ILE A 291 28.67 -16.95 -4.84
N ARG A 292 28.20 -17.99 -5.54
CA ARG A 292 28.54 -18.29 -6.93
C ARG A 292 27.37 -19.00 -7.61
N GLY A 293 26.33 -18.22 -7.95
CA GLY A 293 25.11 -18.70 -8.59
C GLY A 293 24.33 -19.68 -7.69
N THR A 294 23.81 -19.18 -6.57
CA THR A 294 23.54 -20.04 -5.41
C THR A 294 22.12 -19.95 -4.88
N GLY A 295 21.61 -21.11 -4.49
CA GLY A 295 20.53 -21.27 -3.54
C GLY A 295 21.09 -21.71 -2.18
N LEU A 296 20.86 -20.91 -1.14
CA LEU A 296 21.37 -21.17 0.21
C LEU A 296 20.28 -21.03 1.27
N ASP A 297 20.47 -21.74 2.38
CA ASP A 297 19.68 -21.67 3.59
C ASP A 297 20.60 -21.18 4.74
N MET A 298 20.06 -20.30 5.58
CA MET A 298 20.73 -19.70 6.73
C MET A 298 19.78 -19.73 7.91
N ASP A 299 20.19 -20.32 9.03
CA ASP A 299 19.39 -20.38 10.25
C ASP A 299 20.23 -19.95 11.46
N CYS A 300 19.96 -18.76 11.96
CA CYS A 300 20.74 -18.09 12.98
C CYS A 300 19.95 -17.94 14.28
N SER A 301 20.45 -18.55 15.34
CA SER A 301 19.85 -18.44 16.68
C SER A 301 20.13 -17.07 17.29
N ALA A 302 19.33 -16.68 18.28
CA ALA A 302 19.59 -15.49 19.08
C ALA A 302 20.87 -15.59 19.94
N GLU A 303 21.41 -16.80 20.14
CA GLU A 303 22.57 -17.07 20.99
C GLU A 303 23.91 -16.87 20.24
N GLY A 304 23.85 -16.58 18.94
CA GLY A 304 25.02 -16.32 18.11
C GLY A 304 25.61 -17.59 17.51
N SER A 305 24.77 -18.53 17.10
CA SER A 305 25.13 -19.66 16.24
C SER A 305 24.34 -19.59 14.95
N CYS A 306 24.95 -19.99 13.83
CA CYS A 306 24.27 -20.09 12.54
C CYS A 306 24.57 -21.41 11.86
N SER A 307 23.54 -21.97 11.22
CA SER A 307 23.64 -23.07 10.28
C SER A 307 23.54 -22.54 8.86
N PHE A 308 24.44 -22.98 7.99
CA PHE A 308 24.46 -22.66 6.57
C PHE A 308 24.29 -23.94 5.78
N TYR A 309 23.47 -23.93 4.73
CA TYR A 309 23.31 -25.07 3.85
C TYR A 309 23.18 -24.62 2.40
N THR A 310 23.83 -25.31 1.48
CA THR A 310 23.78 -24.98 0.05
C THR A 310 22.96 -26.02 -0.68
N TRP A 311 21.92 -25.61 -1.40
CA TRP A 311 21.07 -26.51 -2.19
C TRP A 311 21.21 -26.29 -3.70
N LEU A 312 21.86 -25.21 -4.14
CA LEU A 312 22.21 -24.96 -5.54
C LEU A 312 23.52 -24.18 -5.61
N GLY A 313 24.42 -24.55 -6.53
CA GLY A 313 25.70 -23.84 -6.73
C GLY A 313 26.68 -24.07 -5.57
N SER A 314 27.43 -23.02 -5.22
CA SER A 314 28.40 -23.06 -4.12
C SER A 314 28.41 -21.76 -3.32
N ILE A 315 28.71 -21.81 -2.03
CA ILE A 315 28.97 -20.63 -1.20
C ILE A 315 30.36 -20.66 -0.58
N GLU A 316 30.86 -19.48 -0.26
CA GLU A 316 32.07 -19.27 0.53
C GLU A 316 31.65 -18.69 1.88
N VAL A 317 31.82 -19.45 2.96
CA VAL A 317 31.53 -19.03 4.32
C VAL A 317 32.83 -18.59 4.99
N THR A 318 32.91 -17.33 5.39
CA THR A 318 34.04 -16.78 6.14
C THR A 318 33.57 -16.49 7.58
N PRO A 319 33.87 -17.36 8.55
CA PRO A 319 33.53 -17.14 9.95
C PRO A 319 34.17 -15.86 10.49
N VAL A 320 33.46 -15.13 11.34
CA VAL A 320 33.97 -13.93 11.99
C VAL A 320 35.20 -14.27 12.81
N GLY A 321 36.26 -13.47 12.65
CA GLY A 321 37.54 -13.67 13.34
C GLY A 321 38.45 -14.73 12.71
N GLN A 322 38.05 -15.35 11.60
CA GLN A 322 38.88 -16.30 10.85
C GLN A 322 39.23 -15.75 9.47
N THR A 323 40.41 -16.10 8.97
CA THR A 323 40.87 -15.75 7.62
C THR A 323 40.61 -16.86 6.59
N ALA A 324 40.47 -18.10 7.05
CA ALA A 324 40.18 -19.25 6.20
C ALA A 324 38.69 -19.30 5.87
N LEU A 325 38.37 -19.23 4.58
CA LEU A 325 37.01 -19.48 4.09
C LEU A 325 36.74 -20.98 3.96
N GLN A 326 35.49 -21.37 4.18
CA GLN A 326 34.97 -22.72 3.96
C GLN A 326 34.09 -22.70 2.73
N VAL A 327 34.40 -23.55 1.74
CA VAL A 327 33.58 -23.68 0.53
C VAL A 327 32.56 -24.80 0.73
N LEU A 328 31.28 -24.48 0.55
CA LEU A 328 30.20 -25.47 0.56
C LEU A 328 29.62 -25.60 -0.85
N GLN A 329 29.57 -26.83 -1.36
CA GLN A 329 28.88 -27.20 -2.58
C GLN A 329 27.43 -27.57 -2.28
N ALA A 330 26.61 -27.66 -3.33
CA ALA A 330 25.25 -28.17 -3.22
C ALA A 330 25.21 -29.52 -2.47
N GLY A 331 24.32 -29.64 -1.50
CA GLY A 331 24.21 -30.80 -0.60
C GLY A 331 25.05 -30.70 0.68
N GLN A 332 25.87 -29.67 0.84
CA GLN A 332 26.73 -29.51 2.02
C GLN A 332 26.20 -28.40 2.94
N GLY A 333 26.37 -28.61 4.24
CA GLY A 333 26.11 -27.60 5.25
C GLY A 333 27.21 -27.47 6.29
N LEU A 334 27.17 -26.36 7.01
CA LEU A 334 28.15 -25.96 8.00
C LEU A 334 27.44 -25.27 9.17
N PHE A 335 27.71 -25.74 10.37
CA PHE A 335 27.35 -25.04 11.59
C PHE A 335 28.54 -24.21 12.07
N VAL A 336 28.28 -22.96 12.42
CA VAL A 336 29.24 -22.03 13.02
C VAL A 336 28.64 -21.49 14.31
N GLY A 337 29.25 -21.86 15.44
CA GLY A 337 28.85 -21.39 16.76
C GLY A 337 30.05 -21.13 17.66
N ARG A 338 29.77 -20.76 18.91
CA ARG A 338 30.82 -20.51 19.92
C ARG A 338 31.64 -21.77 20.23
N ASP A 339 31.00 -22.93 20.19
CA ASP A 339 31.62 -24.23 20.49
C ASP A 339 32.40 -24.82 19.30
N GLY A 340 32.50 -24.06 18.20
CA GLY A 340 33.30 -24.41 17.04
C GLY A 340 32.50 -24.52 15.74
N ILE A 341 33.16 -25.10 14.75
CA ILE A 341 32.66 -25.28 13.39
C ILE A 341 32.55 -26.78 13.12
N ARG A 342 31.40 -27.22 12.58
CA ARG A 342 31.17 -28.63 12.22
C ARG A 342 30.30 -28.76 10.97
N PRO A 343 30.45 -29.83 10.17
CA PRO A 343 29.57 -30.06 9.03
C PRO A 343 28.13 -30.36 9.47
N LEU A 344 27.19 -30.13 8.55
CA LEU A 344 25.78 -30.50 8.67
C LEU A 344 25.41 -31.48 7.56
N ASP A 345 24.73 -32.56 7.93
CA ASP A 345 24.35 -33.64 7.01
C ASP A 345 23.00 -33.40 6.31
N ALA A 346 22.21 -32.43 6.79
CA ALA A 346 20.87 -32.13 6.30
C ALA A 346 20.51 -30.64 6.45
N PRO A 347 19.61 -30.10 5.60
CA PRO A 347 19.13 -28.72 5.72
C PRO A 347 18.23 -28.52 6.95
N SER A 348 18.32 -27.35 7.59
CA SER A 348 17.49 -27.02 8.76
C SER A 348 16.12 -26.42 8.42
N LEU A 349 15.88 -26.01 7.17
CA LEU A 349 14.75 -25.16 6.77
C LEU A 349 13.75 -25.83 5.81
N GLU A 350 13.62 -27.15 5.82
CA GLU A 350 12.77 -27.88 4.87
C GLU A 350 11.28 -27.47 4.91
N ARG A 351 10.80 -26.96 6.05
CA ARG A 351 9.41 -26.55 6.25
C ARG A 351 9.06 -25.19 5.64
N LEU A 352 10.06 -24.36 5.32
CA LEU A 352 9.84 -23.08 4.67
C LEU A 352 9.79 -23.27 3.14
N PRO A 353 8.89 -22.57 2.43
CA PRO A 353 8.84 -22.68 0.97
C PRO A 353 10.19 -22.30 0.37
N ARG A 354 10.63 -23.02 -0.66
CA ARG A 354 11.83 -22.61 -1.40
C ARG A 354 11.50 -21.37 -2.23
N PRO A 355 12.39 -20.37 -2.31
CA PRO A 355 12.09 -19.14 -3.07
C PRO A 355 11.80 -19.36 -4.56
N ASP A 356 12.37 -20.42 -5.17
CA ASP A 356 12.10 -20.82 -6.56
C ASP A 356 10.72 -21.46 -6.75
N SER A 357 10.13 -22.06 -5.71
CA SER A 357 8.81 -22.70 -5.76
C SER A 357 7.65 -21.70 -5.74
N VAL A 358 7.91 -20.44 -5.39
CA VAL A 358 6.90 -19.37 -5.37
C VAL A 358 6.88 -18.70 -6.74
N PRO A 359 5.77 -18.77 -7.50
CA PRO A 359 5.66 -18.10 -8.78
C PRO A 359 5.67 -16.59 -8.56
N VAL A 360 6.55 -15.90 -9.29
CA VAL A 360 6.70 -14.44 -9.22
C VAL A 360 6.95 -13.90 -10.61
N ASP A 361 6.12 -12.95 -11.02
CA ASP A 361 6.37 -12.12 -12.20
C ASP A 361 7.09 -10.83 -11.77
N THR A 362 8.42 -10.84 -11.81
CA THR A 362 9.25 -9.69 -11.43
C THR A 362 9.06 -8.51 -12.37
N LYS A 363 8.73 -8.76 -13.64
CA LYS A 363 8.42 -7.69 -14.60
C LYS A 363 7.14 -6.99 -14.19
N GLN A 364 6.07 -7.71 -13.86
CA GLN A 364 4.84 -7.07 -13.36
C GLN A 364 5.07 -6.27 -12.07
N LEU A 365 5.94 -6.78 -11.18
CA LEU A 365 6.23 -6.13 -9.91
C LEU A 365 7.05 -4.83 -10.04
N PHE A 366 7.99 -4.75 -10.98
CA PHE A 366 8.98 -3.67 -11.00
C PHE A 366 9.09 -2.90 -12.32
N SER A 367 8.58 -3.44 -13.42
CA SER A 367 8.71 -2.78 -14.72
C SER A 367 7.86 -1.52 -14.82
N ALA A 368 8.33 -0.62 -15.68
CA ALA A 368 7.62 0.56 -16.12
C ALA A 368 7.33 0.44 -17.62
N ALA A 369 6.24 1.05 -18.07
CA ALA A 369 5.83 1.09 -19.46
C ALA A 369 5.58 2.53 -19.92
N PRO A 370 5.78 2.85 -21.21
CA PRO A 370 5.39 4.15 -21.75
C PRO A 370 3.89 4.39 -21.57
N VAL A 371 3.54 5.53 -20.95
CA VAL A 371 2.16 6.00 -20.84
C VAL A 371 2.16 7.44 -21.36
N GLU A 372 1.25 7.75 -22.29
CA GLU A 372 1.14 9.09 -22.84
C GLU A 372 0.76 10.12 -21.75
N GLU A 373 1.37 11.30 -21.84
CA GLU A 373 1.10 12.43 -20.96
C GLU A 373 -0.39 12.80 -20.99
N GLY A 374 -1.05 12.75 -19.83
CA GLY A 374 -2.46 13.07 -19.71
C GLY A 374 -3.40 12.09 -20.42
N LYS A 375 -2.96 10.85 -20.68
CA LYS A 375 -3.82 9.78 -21.20
C LYS A 375 -5.09 9.63 -20.34
N GLU A 376 -6.23 9.39 -20.97
CA GLU A 376 -7.48 9.20 -20.23
C GLU A 376 -7.41 7.97 -19.32
N GLY A 377 -7.79 8.15 -18.06
CA GLY A 377 -7.75 7.09 -17.04
C GLY A 377 -7.45 7.65 -15.65
N LEU A 378 -7.12 6.76 -14.73
CA LEU A 378 -6.73 7.11 -13.37
C LEU A 378 -5.20 7.15 -13.26
N PHE A 379 -4.64 8.25 -12.78
CA PHE A 379 -3.28 8.32 -12.29
C PHE A 379 -3.24 8.38 -10.77
N VAL A 380 -2.29 7.67 -10.18
CA VAL A 380 -2.05 7.65 -8.73
C VAL A 380 -0.58 7.89 -8.48
N PHE A 381 -0.25 8.79 -7.55
CA PHE A 381 1.12 9.01 -7.10
C PHE A 381 1.22 8.80 -5.59
N VAL A 382 2.15 7.96 -5.15
CA VAL A 382 2.35 7.62 -3.74
C VAL A 382 3.53 8.42 -3.19
N ARG A 383 3.28 9.38 -2.31
CA ARG A 383 4.32 10.14 -1.61
C ARG A 383 4.92 9.36 -0.46
N ASP A 384 4.09 8.59 0.25
CA ASP A 384 4.52 7.66 1.28
C ASP A 384 3.51 6.51 1.44
N GLY A 385 3.97 5.38 1.95
CA GLY A 385 3.14 4.18 2.18
C GLY A 385 3.02 3.24 0.98
N HIS A 386 1.95 2.44 0.98
CA HIS A 386 1.66 1.44 -0.05
C HIS A 386 0.21 1.49 -0.53
N ILE A 387 0.03 1.50 -1.85
CA ILE A 387 -1.28 1.46 -2.52
C ILE A 387 -1.37 0.27 -3.45
N GLU A 388 -2.56 -0.30 -3.52
CA GLU A 388 -2.95 -1.30 -4.50
C GLU A 388 -3.94 -0.70 -5.49
N VAL A 389 -3.63 -0.72 -6.79
CA VAL A 389 -4.55 -0.26 -7.85
C VAL A 389 -5.04 -1.50 -8.60
N THR A 390 -6.28 -1.88 -8.38
CA THR A 390 -6.91 -3.07 -8.99
C THR A 390 -7.82 -2.64 -10.14
N THR A 391 -7.53 -3.11 -11.35
CA THR A 391 -8.38 -2.95 -12.54
C THR A 391 -9.19 -4.23 -12.80
N SER A 392 -9.88 -4.30 -13.94
CA SER A 392 -10.56 -5.53 -14.37
C SER A 392 -9.61 -6.63 -14.83
N ARG A 393 -8.33 -6.34 -15.08
CA ARG A 393 -7.36 -7.32 -15.61
C ARG A 393 -6.21 -7.62 -14.66
N GLU A 394 -5.81 -6.66 -13.84
CA GLU A 394 -4.59 -6.80 -13.04
C GLU A 394 -4.57 -5.89 -11.81
N THR A 395 -3.64 -6.19 -10.92
CA THR A 395 -3.37 -5.41 -9.71
C THR A 395 -1.97 -4.83 -9.76
N LEU A 396 -1.87 -3.51 -9.59
CA LEU A 396 -0.61 -2.78 -9.55
C LEU A 396 -0.28 -2.34 -8.13
N HIS A 397 0.89 -2.73 -7.63
CA HIS A 397 1.36 -2.43 -6.27
C HIS A 397 2.33 -1.26 -6.22
N LEU A 398 1.86 -0.08 -5.82
CA LEU A 398 2.64 1.14 -5.76
C LEU A 398 3.20 1.37 -4.35
N GLY A 399 4.49 1.68 -4.26
CA GLY A 399 5.13 2.13 -3.03
C GLY A 399 5.50 3.61 -3.08
N ARG A 400 6.08 4.12 -2.00
CA ARG A 400 6.67 5.48 -1.93
C ARG A 400 7.49 5.81 -3.18
N GLY A 401 7.19 6.97 -3.76
CA GLY A 401 7.85 7.53 -4.94
C GLY A 401 7.32 6.99 -6.27
N GLU A 402 6.43 5.99 -6.27
CA GLU A 402 5.92 5.38 -7.49
C GLU A 402 4.65 6.09 -7.98
N THR A 403 4.57 6.29 -9.29
CA THR A 403 3.35 6.65 -10.02
C THR A 403 2.77 5.43 -10.72
N GLY A 404 1.46 5.28 -10.71
CA GLY A 404 0.72 4.28 -11.48
C GLY A 404 -0.36 4.91 -12.33
N PHE A 405 -0.76 4.17 -13.36
CA PHE A 405 -1.83 4.49 -14.29
C PHE A 405 -2.77 3.30 -14.41
N ALA A 406 -4.08 3.55 -14.47
CA ALA A 406 -5.10 2.57 -14.79
C ALA A 406 -6.00 3.10 -15.92
N GLY A 407 -5.96 2.41 -17.06
CA GLY A 407 -6.65 2.78 -18.28
C GLY A 407 -8.10 2.30 -18.35
N ASN A 408 -8.88 2.92 -19.24
CA ASN A 408 -10.28 2.54 -19.50
C ASN A 408 -10.43 1.13 -20.10
N ASP A 409 -9.37 0.56 -20.66
CA ASP A 409 -9.32 -0.80 -21.22
C ASP A 409 -9.05 -1.88 -20.16
N GLY A 410 -8.91 -1.49 -18.90
CA GLY A 410 -8.57 -2.36 -17.78
C GLY A 410 -7.07 -2.63 -17.64
N SER A 411 -6.19 -1.99 -18.44
CA SER A 411 -4.75 -2.07 -18.25
C SER A 411 -4.30 -1.24 -17.05
N ALA A 412 -3.24 -1.69 -16.37
CA ALA A 412 -2.51 -0.91 -15.39
C ALA A 412 -1.02 -0.87 -15.74
N ALA A 413 -0.36 0.24 -15.46
CA ALA A 413 1.06 0.39 -15.72
C ALA A 413 1.70 1.35 -14.73
N ARG A 414 3.01 1.17 -14.47
CA ARG A 414 3.85 2.26 -13.96
C ARG A 414 4.35 3.06 -15.16
N PRO A 415 3.98 4.34 -15.33
CA PRO A 415 4.57 5.19 -16.37
C PRO A 415 6.09 5.22 -16.24
N VAL A 416 6.84 5.31 -17.35
CA VAL A 416 8.31 5.50 -17.30
C VAL A 416 8.72 6.86 -16.73
N THR A 417 7.87 7.87 -16.91
CA THR A 417 8.05 9.24 -16.39
C THR A 417 6.83 9.64 -15.58
N MET A 418 7.05 10.44 -14.54
CA MET A 418 5.96 11.04 -13.78
C MET A 418 5.27 12.11 -14.64
N PRO A 419 3.94 12.08 -14.81
CA PRO A 419 3.22 13.11 -15.55
C PRO A 419 3.42 14.50 -14.94
N LEU A 420 3.59 15.52 -15.78
CA LEU A 420 3.91 16.89 -15.36
C LEU A 420 2.79 17.51 -14.51
N PHE A 421 1.52 17.22 -14.82
CA PHE A 421 0.37 17.69 -14.05
C PHE A 421 0.32 17.12 -12.61
N LEU A 422 1.00 16.00 -12.34
CA LEU A 422 1.20 15.48 -10.97
C LEU A 422 2.48 16.02 -10.35
N GLN A 423 3.58 16.03 -11.13
CA GLN A 423 4.88 16.48 -10.64
C GLN A 423 4.86 17.94 -10.20
N PHE A 424 4.14 18.79 -10.93
CA PHE A 424 4.03 20.23 -10.69
C PHE A 424 2.64 20.65 -10.21
N ASP A 425 1.95 19.73 -9.52
CA ASP A 425 0.63 20.00 -8.99
C ASP A 425 0.67 21.06 -7.87
N ARG A 426 -0.09 22.14 -8.07
CA ARG A 426 -0.13 23.34 -7.20
C ARG A 426 -1.20 23.26 -6.11
N ILE A 427 -1.93 22.17 -6.04
CA ILE A 427 -2.95 22.02 -5.00
C ILE A 427 -2.27 21.94 -3.63
N PRO A 428 -2.81 22.60 -2.58
CA PRO A 428 -2.22 22.55 -1.25
C PRO A 428 -2.22 21.13 -0.68
N MET A 429 -1.17 20.79 0.06
CA MET A 429 -1.12 19.55 0.82
C MET A 429 -2.24 19.50 1.88
N PRO A 430 -2.79 18.31 2.19
CA PRO A 430 -3.87 18.18 3.17
C PRO A 430 -3.52 18.66 4.58
N ASP A 431 -2.23 18.73 4.93
CA ASP A 431 -1.70 19.19 6.22
C ASP A 431 -1.16 20.63 6.18
N SER A 432 -1.39 21.37 5.09
CA SER A 432 -0.92 22.76 4.96
C SER A 432 -1.43 23.64 6.10
N LYS A 433 -0.49 24.26 6.85
CA LYS A 433 -0.81 25.19 7.95
C LYS A 433 -1.44 26.50 7.46
N SER A 434 -1.24 26.87 6.20
CA SER A 434 -1.73 28.12 5.62
C SER A 434 -2.09 27.92 4.14
N PRO A 435 -3.18 27.17 3.86
CA PRO A 435 -3.54 26.78 2.50
C PRO A 435 -3.87 27.99 1.60
N MET A 436 -4.37 29.09 2.16
CA MET A 436 -4.55 30.35 1.41
C MET A 436 -3.23 30.92 0.92
N LEU A 437 -2.22 31.01 1.79
CA LEU A 437 -0.93 31.59 1.45
C LEU A 437 -0.21 30.73 0.40
N SER A 438 -0.21 29.40 0.56
CA SER A 438 0.39 28.51 -0.45
C SER A 438 -0.25 28.70 -1.81
N THR A 439 -1.59 28.79 -1.86
CA THR A 439 -2.29 28.93 -3.15
C THR A 439 -2.03 30.31 -3.79
N VAL A 440 -1.97 31.39 -3.00
CA VAL A 440 -1.69 32.75 -3.53
C VAL A 440 -0.25 32.88 -4.01
N LEU A 441 0.72 32.30 -3.30
CA LEU A 441 2.12 32.28 -3.74
C LEU A 441 2.28 31.49 -5.05
N ASP A 442 1.60 30.34 -5.16
CA ASP A 442 1.62 29.51 -6.38
C ASP A 442 0.94 30.18 -7.59
N GLU A 443 -0.11 30.97 -7.37
CA GLU A 443 -0.73 31.82 -8.41
C GLU A 443 0.18 32.97 -8.86
N GLY A 444 0.95 33.54 -7.92
CA GLY A 444 1.98 34.54 -8.20
C GLY A 444 3.27 33.97 -8.81
N GLY A 445 3.35 32.66 -9.04
CA GLY A 445 4.55 31.99 -9.56
C GLY A 445 5.71 31.86 -8.55
N ILE A 446 5.46 32.14 -7.27
CA ILE A 446 6.45 32.09 -6.19
C ILE A 446 6.37 30.69 -5.55
N ARG A 447 7.26 29.78 -5.95
CA ARG A 447 7.33 28.44 -5.36
C ARG A 447 7.97 28.51 -3.96
N PRO A 448 7.34 27.98 -2.91
CA PRO A 448 8.00 27.84 -1.62
C PRO A 448 9.19 26.88 -1.71
N VAL A 449 10.26 27.17 -0.98
CA VAL A 449 11.58 26.49 -1.01
C VAL A 449 11.51 24.98 -0.71
N ASN A 450 10.36 24.47 -0.23
CA ASN A 450 10.16 23.09 0.23
C ASN A 450 9.50 22.14 -0.80
N GLN A 451 9.37 22.52 -2.07
CA GLN A 451 9.10 21.55 -3.13
C GLN A 451 10.43 21.17 -3.80
N CYS A 452 10.76 19.86 -3.81
CA CYS A 452 12.00 19.37 -4.41
C CYS A 452 12.18 19.88 -5.84
N ARG A 453 13.26 20.66 -6.04
CA ARG A 453 13.80 21.03 -7.35
C ARG A 453 13.85 19.87 -8.32
#